data_AF-A0A662VGP6-F1
#
_entry.id   AF-A0A662VGP6-F1
#
_cell.length_a   1.000
_cell.length_b   1.000
_cell.length_c   1.000
_cell.angle_alpha   90.00
_cell.angle_beta   90.00
_cell.angle_gamma   90.00
#
_symmetry.space_group_name_H-M   'P 1'
#
loop_
_entity.id
_entity.type
_entity.pdbx_description
1 polymer ?
#
loop_
_entity_poly.entity_id
_entity_poly.type
_entity_poly.pdbx_seq_one_letter_code
_entity_poly.pdbx_strand_id
1 'polypeptide(L)' 'MDGASVRAAFVDKDLINDLHRHGLIIAVWTVNDPRMAKHYAKLGVDMIITDIPDHIKEVLKLNNEL' A
#
# COMPACT_ATOMS: atom_id res chain seq x y z
N MET A 1 -11.32 -0.97 -11.93
CA MET A 1 -11.21 -0.13 -10.72
C MET A 1 -10.29 1.01 -11.10
N ASP A 2 -10.75 2.24 -10.91
CA ASP A 2 -9.97 3.43 -11.25
C ASP A 2 -9.17 3.87 -10.03
N GLY A 3 -8.00 4.48 -10.25
CA GLY A 3 -7.12 4.82 -9.15
C GLY A 3 -5.84 5.51 -9.60
N ALA A 4 -5.03 5.85 -8.61
CA ALA A 4 -3.72 6.48 -8.80
C ALA A 4 -2.60 5.57 -8.31
N SER A 5 -1.44 5.68 -8.96
CA SER A 5 -0.21 5.00 -8.56
C SER A 5 0.86 6.03 -8.27
N VAL A 6 1.35 6.08 -7.04
CA VAL A 6 2.21 7.16 -6.54
C VAL A 6 3.47 6.57 -5.92
N ARG A 7 4.60 7.28 -6.04
CA ARG A 7 5.82 6.88 -5.35
C ARG A 7 5.59 6.95 -3.85
N ALA A 8 6.01 5.91 -3.12
CA ALA A 8 5.83 5.77 -1.67
C ALA A 8 6.14 7.04 -0.86
N ALA A 9 7.22 7.75 -1.20
CA ALA A 9 7.64 8.97 -0.51
C ALA A 9 6.64 10.15 -0.56
N PHE A 10 5.62 10.10 -1.43
CA PHE A 10 4.58 11.13 -1.56
C PHE A 10 3.20 10.65 -1.11
N VAL A 11 3.14 9.53 -0.40
CA VAL A 11 1.87 8.97 0.09
C VAL A 11 1.75 9.18 1.59
N ASP A 12 0.66 9.82 1.98
CA ASP A 12 0.25 10.02 3.37
C ASP A 12 -1.23 9.65 3.55
N LYS A 13 -1.71 9.77 4.80
CA LYS A 13 -3.08 9.38 5.16
C LYS A 13 -4.15 10.26 4.51
N ASP A 14 -3.86 11.54 4.28
CA ASP A 14 -4.82 12.48 3.72
C ASP A 14 -5.05 12.17 2.23
N LEU A 15 -3.98 11.94 1.47
CA LEU A 15 -4.08 11.51 0.07
C LEU A 15 -4.87 10.20 -0.08
N ILE A 16 -4.59 9.21 0.79
CA ILE A 16 -5.30 7.93 0.80
C ILE A 16 -6.79 8.16 1.03
N ASN A 17 -7.14 8.89 2.09
CA ASN A 17 -8.53 9.16 2.44
C ASN A 17 -9.25 9.95 1.34
N ASP A 18 -8.57 10.87 0.67
CA ASP A 18 -9.13 11.68 -0.41
C ASP A 18 -9.50 10.82 -1.62
N LEU A 19 -8.62 9.91 -2.03
CA LEU A 19 -8.90 8.97 -3.13
C LEU A 19 -10.04 8.02 -2.76
N HIS A 20 -10.00 7.44 -1.56
CA HIS A 20 -11.04 6.54 -1.07
C HIS A 20 -12.42 7.22 -1.01
N ARG A 21 -12.50 8.49 -0.58
CA ARG A 21 -13.76 9.26 -0.58
C ARG A 21 -14.36 9.46 -1.97
N HIS A 22 -13.54 9.43 -3.01
CA HIS A 22 -13.98 9.50 -4.42
C HIS A 22 -14.16 8.12 -5.06
N GLY A 23 -14.05 7.03 -4.29
CA GLY A 23 -14.17 5.66 -4.80
C GLY A 23 -12.96 5.22 -5.64
N LEU A 24 -11.83 5.91 -5.52
CA LEU A 24 -10.59 5.60 -6.22
C LEU A 24 -9.66 4.78 -5.32
N ILE A 25 -8.93 3.83 -5.91
CA ILE A 25 -7.89 3.07 -5.20
C ILE A 25 -6.53 3.78 -5.30
N ILE A 26 -5.63 3.45 -4.37
CA ILE A 26 -4.24 3.90 -4.40
C ILE A 26 -3.27 2.72 -4.38
N ALA A 27 -2.32 2.76 -5.32
CA ALA A 27 -1.17 1.88 -5.35
C ALA A 27 0.12 2.64 -5.04
N VAL A 28 1.07 2.00 -4.34
CA VAL A 28 2.39 2.57 -4.06
C VAL A 28 3.50 1.77 -4.71
N TRP A 29 4.46 2.47 -5.30
CA TRP A 29 5.65 1.87 -5.92
C TRP A 29 6.95 2.58 -5.51
N THR A 30 8.11 1.94 -5.64
CA THR A 30 8.31 0.49 -5.53
C THR A 30 8.70 0.22 -4.09
N VAL A 31 8.04 -0.71 -3.41
CA VAL A 31 8.27 -0.98 -1.98
C VAL A 31 8.84 -2.38 -1.79
N ASN A 32 10.15 -2.45 -1.58
CA ASN A 32 10.87 -3.70 -1.35
C ASN A 32 11.25 -3.92 0.13
N ASP A 33 11.08 -2.92 1.00
CA ASP A 33 11.26 -3.11 2.46
C ASP A 33 9.96 -3.63 3.08
N PRO A 34 9.95 -4.84 3.69
CA PRO A 34 8.74 -5.41 4.29
C PRO A 34 8.15 -4.58 5.44
N ARG A 35 8.98 -3.81 6.16
CA ARG A 35 8.50 -2.89 7.22
C ARG A 35 7.71 -1.74 6.61
N MET A 36 8.20 -1.20 5.48
CA MET A 36 7.49 -0.16 4.74
C MET A 36 6.21 -0.71 4.11
N ALA A 37 6.23 -1.93 3.58
CA ALA A 37 5.03 -2.59 3.08
C ALA A 37 3.95 -2.71 4.18
N LYS A 38 4.33 -3.17 5.39
CA LYS A 38 3.41 -3.20 6.54
C LYS A 38 2.91 -1.81 6.92
N HIS A 39 3.79 -0.81 6.91
CA HIS A 39 3.42 0.56 7.21
C HIS A 39 2.34 1.08 6.26
N TYR A 40 2.55 0.99 4.94
CA TYR A 40 1.59 1.46 3.95
C TYR A 40 0.29 0.65 3.95
N ALA A 41 0.35 -0.66 4.15
CA ALA A 41 -0.84 -1.49 4.31
C ALA A 41 -1.67 -1.03 5.52
N LYS A 42 -1.03 -0.76 6.67
CA LYS A 42 -1.71 -0.22 7.86
C LYS A 42 -2.23 1.21 7.66
N LEU A 43 -1.53 2.01 6.84
CA LEU A 43 -1.94 3.37 6.51
C LEU A 43 -3.22 3.38 5.65
N GLY A 44 -3.51 2.29 4.94
CA GLY A 44 -4.71 2.10 4.12
C GLY A 44 -4.43 2.08 2.62
N VAL A 45 -3.19 1.84 2.19
CA VAL A 45 -2.90 1.64 0.76
C VAL A 45 -3.51 0.32 0.28
N ASP A 46 -4.17 0.35 -0.89
CA ASP A 46 -4.88 -0.81 -1.44
C ASP A 46 -3.93 -1.80 -2.14
N MET A 47 -2.85 -1.28 -2.75
CA MET A 47 -1.91 -2.11 -3.51
C MET A 47 -0.46 -1.69 -3.32
N ILE A 48 0.41 -2.69 -3.15
CA ILE A 48 1.86 -2.51 -3.07
C ILE A 48 2.50 -3.10 -4.33
N ILE A 49 3.24 -2.26 -5.05
CA ILE A 49 4.04 -2.63 -6.20
C ILE A 49 5.47 -2.88 -5.70
N THR A 50 6.00 -4.07 -5.97
CA THR A 50 7.26 -4.57 -5.43
C THR A 50 7.94 -5.51 -6.42
N ASP A 51 9.26 -5.57 -6.37
CA ASP A 51 10.06 -6.51 -7.15
C ASP A 51 10.16 -7.89 -6.47
N ILE A 52 9.72 -7.99 -5.20
CA ILE A 52 9.77 -9.22 -4.39
C ILE A 52 8.36 -9.65 -3.90
N PRO A 53 7.41 -9.90 -4.82
CA PRO A 53 6.00 -10.06 -4.49
C PRO A 53 5.71 -11.23 -3.54
N ASP A 54 6.43 -12.33 -3.65
CA ASP A 54 6.20 -13.50 -2.79
C ASP A 54 6.59 -13.23 -1.33
N HIS A 55 7.73 -12.55 -1.12
CA HIS A 55 8.17 -12.17 0.22
C HIS A 55 7.23 -11.14 0.86
N ILE A 56 6.79 -10.14 0.10
CA ILE A 56 5.83 -9.14 0.60
C ILE A 56 4.48 -9.78 0.94
N LYS A 57 3.98 -10.71 0.12
CA LYS A 57 2.74 -11.46 0.42
C LYS A 57 2.84 -12.24 1.72
N GLU A 58 3.95 -12.94 1.95
CA GLU A 58 4.18 -13.68 3.20
C GLU A 58 4.14 -12.74 4.41
N VAL A 59 4.90 -11.64 4.33
CA VAL A 59 5.00 -10.68 5.43
C VAL A 59 3.68 -9.98 5.75
N LEU A 60 2.82 -9.72 4.75
CA LEU A 60 1.50 -9.11 4.95
C LEU A 60 0.46 -10.11 5.49
N LYS A 61 0.48 -11.37 5.05
CA LYS A 61 -0.40 -12.43 5.58
C LYS A 61 -0.21 -12.67 7.08
N LEU A 62 1.04 -12.59 7.55
CA LEU A 62 1.40 -12.82 8.95
C LEU A 62 0.86 -11.75 9.93
N ASN A 63 0.21 -10.68 9.47
CA ASN A 63 -0.37 -9.67 10.37
C ASN A 63 -1.91 -9.65 10.37
N ASN A 64 -2.59 -10.60 9.72
CA ASN A 64 -4.05 -10.74 9.78
C ASN A 64 -4.53 -11.48 11.06
N GLU A 65 -3.69 -11.55 12.09
CA GLU A 65 -4.09 -11.97 13.43
C GLU A 65 -4.37 -10.72 14.28
N LEU A 66 -5.68 -10.46 14.47
CA LEU A 66 -6.40 -9.55 15.40
C LEU A 66 -7.37 -8.59 14.69
#